data_AF-A0A7V8ZGM7-F1
#
_entry.id   AF-A0A7V8ZGM7-F1
#
_cell.length_a   1.000
_cell.length_b   1.000
_cell.length_c   1.000
_cell.angle_alpha   90.00
_cell.angle_beta   90.00
_cell.angle_gamma   90.00
#
_symmetry.space_group_name_H-M   'P 1'
#
loop_
_entity.id
_entity.type
_entity.pdbx_description
1 polymer ?
#
loop_
_entity_poly.entity_id
_entity_poly.type
_entity_poly.pdbx_seq_one_letter_code
_entity_poly.pdbx_strand_id
1 'polypeptide(L)'
;MLKDVAALLVPGIADGCLVDVFSDQREAPPRRVALAGVRPGLDAVPTGLPTLEFVTDAALGLLAGNELEHAALRALGLRSLLVVALRPPGRTLGWLTLIHDDTSGRRFDAGDAQFADDLGRRIGAALAQPVA
;
A
#
# COMPACT_ATOMS: atom_id res chain seq x y z
N MET A 1 5.00 -6.69 -14.41
CA MET A 1 5.83 -6.73 -13.19
C MET A 1 5.06 -6.29 -11.94
N LEU A 2 4.84 -4.99 -11.67
CA LEU A 2 4.24 -4.57 -10.37
C LEU A 2 2.80 -5.09 -10.15
N LYS A 3 2.01 -5.22 -11.22
CA LYS A 3 0.69 -5.86 -11.17
C LYS A 3 0.78 -7.34 -10.77
N ASP A 4 1.79 -8.05 -11.26
CA ASP A 4 2.01 -9.47 -10.95
C ASP A 4 2.45 -9.64 -9.49
N VAL A 5 3.32 -8.75 -9.01
CA VAL A 5 3.71 -8.72 -7.58
C VAL A 5 2.49 -8.47 -6.70
N ALA A 6 1.65 -7.49 -7.03
CA ALA A 6 0.43 -7.21 -6.27
C ALA A 6 -0.52 -8.41 -6.26
N ALA A 7 -0.68 -9.10 -7.40
CA ALA A 7 -1.51 -10.30 -7.50
C ALA A 7 -0.95 -11.48 -6.69
N LEU A 8 0.37 -11.63 -6.55
CA LEU A 8 0.99 -12.69 -5.76
C LEU A 8 0.79 -12.51 -4.24
N LEU A 9 0.62 -11.28 -3.78
CA LEU A 9 0.40 -10.98 -2.37
C LEU A 9 -1.05 -11.23 -1.92
N VAL A 10 -1.99 -11.33 -2.86
CA VAL A 10 -3.42 -11.47 -2.58
C VAL A 10 -3.94 -12.84 -3.04
N PRO A 11 -4.72 -13.59 -2.22
CA PRO A 11 -5.18 -13.28 -0.86
C PRO A 11 -4.25 -13.78 0.27
N GLY A 12 -3.09 -14.36 -0.09
CA GLY A 12 -2.26 -15.10 0.87
C GLY A 12 -1.63 -14.23 1.96
N ILE A 13 -0.99 -13.12 1.55
CA ILE A 13 -0.30 -12.20 2.46
C ILE A 13 -1.24 -11.09 2.92
N ALA A 14 -2.10 -10.58 2.04
CA ALA A 14 -3.03 -9.49 2.32
C ALA A 14 -4.36 -9.71 1.57
N ASP A 15 -5.44 -9.08 2.04
CA ASP A 15 -6.72 -9.04 1.34
C ASP A 15 -6.72 -7.98 0.22
N GLY A 16 -5.81 -7.01 0.32
CA GLY A 16 -5.58 -5.97 -0.68
C GLY A 16 -4.12 -5.56 -0.76
N CYS A 17 -3.68 -5.21 -1.96
CA CYS A 17 -2.36 -4.69 -2.26
C CYS A 17 -2.46 -3.51 -3.22
N LEU A 18 -1.80 -2.40 -2.86
CA LEU A 18 -1.70 -1.18 -3.66
C LEU A 18 -0.23 -0.83 -3.86
N VAL A 19 0.11 -0.38 -5.07
CA VAL A 19 1.44 0.15 -5.36
C VAL A 19 1.29 1.53 -5.96
N ASP A 20 1.80 2.52 -5.23
CA ASP A 20 1.79 3.93 -5.62
C ASP A 20 3.24 4.36 -5.89
N VAL A 21 3.49 5.04 -7.01
CA VAL A 21 4.83 5.46 -7.44
C VAL A 21 4.86 6.98 -7.61
N PHE A 22 5.87 7.63 -7.06
CA PHE A 22 6.10 9.05 -7.24
C PHE A 22 6.52 9.37 -8.67
N SER A 23 6.06 10.50 -9.17
CA SER A 23 6.59 11.06 -10.41
C SER A 23 7.85 11.87 -10.14
N ASP A 24 8.65 12.11 -11.19
CA ASP A 24 9.80 13.03 -11.10
C ASP A 24 9.40 14.49 -10.93
N GLN A 25 8.11 14.83 -11.12
CA GLN A 25 7.58 16.16 -10.84
C GLN A 25 7.37 16.33 -9.34
N ARG A 26 8.12 17.28 -8.75
CA ARG A 26 8.23 17.52 -7.29
C ARG A 26 6.93 17.79 -6.53
N GLU A 27 5.81 18.01 -7.22
CA GLU A 27 4.52 18.37 -6.61
C GLU A 27 3.35 17.52 -7.14
N ALA A 28 3.61 16.59 -8.05
CA ALA A 28 2.55 15.73 -8.55
C ALA A 28 2.20 14.66 -7.51
N PRO A 29 0.91 14.33 -7.34
CA PRO A 29 0.51 13.26 -6.46
C PRO A 29 1.11 11.92 -6.92
N PRO A 30 1.32 10.99 -5.99
CA PRO A 30 1.76 9.64 -6.33
C PRO A 30 0.73 8.99 -7.26
N ARG A 31 1.23 8.25 -8.26
CA ARG A 31 0.36 7.53 -9.20
C ARG A 31 0.23 6.08 -8.79
N ARG A 32 -1.00 5.60 -8.64
CA ARG A 32 -1.28 4.16 -8.48
C ARG A 32 -0.96 3.40 -9.76
N VAL A 33 -0.03 2.44 -9.67
CA VAL A 33 0.44 1.64 -10.82
C VAL A 33 0.05 0.17 -10.72
N ALA A 34 -0.31 -0.31 -9.52
CA ALA A 34 -0.91 -1.63 -9.32
C ALA A 34 -1.95 -1.59 -8.19
N LEU A 35 -2.98 -2.41 -8.35
CA LEU A 35 -4.05 -2.64 -7.40
C LEU A 35 -4.51 -4.09 -7.55
N ALA A 36 -4.55 -4.82 -6.44
CA ALA A 36 -5.11 -6.16 -6.35
C ALA A 36 -5.91 -6.26 -5.04
N GLY A 37 -7.07 -6.91 -5.07
CA GLY A 37 -7.91 -7.04 -3.87
C GLY A 37 -8.93 -8.14 -4.00
N VAL A 38 -9.31 -8.72 -2.86
CA VAL A 38 -10.40 -9.69 -2.74
C VAL A 38 -11.76 -9.03 -2.99
N ARG A 39 -11.90 -7.75 -2.59
CA ARG A 39 -13.11 -6.95 -2.78
C ARG A 39 -12.84 -5.70 -3.65
N PRO A 40 -13.85 -5.20 -4.38
CA PRO A 40 -13.75 -3.93 -5.08
C PRO A 40 -13.68 -2.74 -4.10
N GLY A 41 -13.26 -1.58 -4.59
CA GLY A 41 -13.28 -0.32 -3.83
C GLY A 41 -11.92 0.11 -3.24
N LEU A 42 -10.87 -0.71 -3.38
CA LEU A 42 -9.52 -0.33 -2.92
C LEU A 42 -8.94 0.89 -3.65
N ASP A 43 -9.53 1.27 -4.78
CA ASP A 43 -9.23 2.52 -5.50
C ASP A 43 -9.60 3.77 -4.70
N ALA A 44 -10.52 3.65 -3.74
CA ALA A 44 -10.87 4.72 -2.81
C ALA A 44 -9.82 4.93 -1.70
N VAL A 45 -8.87 4.01 -1.52
CA VAL A 45 -7.76 4.21 -0.57
C VAL A 45 -6.87 5.35 -1.09
N PRO A 46 -6.66 6.44 -0.32
CA PRO A 46 -5.84 7.56 -0.77
C PRO A 46 -4.43 7.11 -1.18
N THR A 47 -3.91 7.70 -2.25
CA THR A 47 -2.47 7.67 -2.53
C THR A 47 -1.77 8.63 -1.59
N GLY A 48 -0.49 8.45 -1.29
CA GLY A 48 0.21 9.43 -0.44
C GLY A 48 0.34 9.04 1.02
N LEU A 49 -0.07 7.83 1.39
CA LEU A 49 -0.09 7.42 2.79
C LEU A 49 1.34 7.50 3.36
N PRO A 50 1.51 8.09 4.56
CA PRO A 50 2.80 8.05 5.22
C PRO A 50 3.20 6.59 5.48
N THR A 51 4.50 6.33 5.59
CA THR A 51 4.98 5.01 6.04
C THR A 51 4.42 4.77 7.44
N LEU A 52 3.61 3.72 7.58
CA LEU A 52 2.91 3.36 8.80
C LEU A 52 2.99 1.85 8.98
N GLU A 53 3.40 1.43 10.17
CA GLU A 53 3.59 0.01 10.45
C GLU A 53 2.27 -0.65 10.85
N PHE A 54 1.37 0.06 11.56
CA PHE A 54 0.07 -0.46 11.96
C PHE A 54 -1.00 0.63 12.07
N VAL A 55 -2.00 0.57 11.20
CA VAL A 55 -3.20 1.43 11.27
C VAL A 55 -4.36 0.64 11.89
N THR A 56 -4.87 1.12 13.01
CA THR A 56 -6.13 0.61 13.61
C THR A 56 -7.34 1.36 13.05
N ASP A 57 -8.57 0.86 13.26
CA ASP A 57 -9.83 1.55 12.87
C ASP A 57 -9.85 3.04 13.25
N ALA A 58 -9.32 3.39 14.44
CA ALA A 58 -9.27 4.77 14.93
C ALA A 58 -8.35 5.68 14.09
N ALA A 59 -7.34 5.10 13.44
CA ALA A 59 -6.38 5.83 12.61
C ALA A 59 -6.85 5.99 11.15
N LEU A 60 -7.86 5.24 10.69
CA LEU A 60 -8.45 5.40 9.35
C LEU A 60 -9.04 6.81 9.14
N GLY A 61 -9.57 7.42 10.21
CA GLY A 61 -10.04 8.81 10.19
C GLY A 61 -8.96 9.83 9.86
N LEU A 62 -7.71 9.53 10.20
CA LEU A 62 -6.58 10.42 9.96
C LEU A 62 -6.01 10.27 8.54
N LEU A 63 -6.37 9.20 7.83
CA LEU A 63 -5.91 8.95 6.45
C LEU A 63 -6.80 9.62 5.40
N ALA A 64 -8.07 9.88 5.74
CA ALA A 64 -9.02 10.49 4.82
C ALA A 64 -8.75 12.00 4.71
N GLY A 65 -8.64 12.51 3.47
CA GLY A 65 -8.55 13.95 3.20
C GLY A 65 -9.91 14.67 3.27
N ASN A 66 -11.02 13.93 3.23
CA ASN A 66 -12.38 14.46 3.31
C ASN A 66 -13.40 13.40 3.79
N GLU A 67 -14.63 13.83 4.07
CA GLU A 67 -15.73 12.95 4.53
C GLU A 67 -16.11 11.85 3.53
N LEU A 68 -15.99 12.10 2.22
CA LEU A 68 -16.31 11.10 1.19
C LEU A 68 -15.27 9.97 1.20
N GLU A 69 -13.99 10.32 1.28
CA GLU A 69 -12.89 9.36 1.46
C GLU A 69 -13.03 8.62 2.79
N HIS A 70 -13.42 9.30 3.87
CA HIS A 70 -13.64 8.66 5.16
C HIS A 70 -14.76 7.62 5.11
N ALA A 71 -15.89 7.97 4.50
CA ALA A 71 -17.01 7.05 4.30
C ALA A 71 -16.62 5.86 3.41
N ALA A 72 -15.85 6.08 2.36
CA ALA A 72 -15.36 5.03 1.49
C ALA A 72 -14.39 4.09 2.22
N LEU A 73 -13.42 4.63 2.96
CA LEU A 73 -12.48 3.85 3.79
C LEU A 73 -13.20 3.02 4.85
N ARG A 74 -14.26 3.56 5.47
CA ARG A 74 -15.12 2.78 6.39
C ARG A 74 -15.87 1.66 5.68
N ALA A 75 -16.43 1.92 4.49
CA ALA A 75 -17.16 0.92 3.73
C ALA A 75 -16.28 -0.26 3.29
N LEU A 76 -14.96 -0.04 3.17
CA LEU A 76 -13.99 -1.09 2.90
C LEU A 76 -13.72 -2.01 4.09
N GLY A 77 -14.22 -1.70 5.29
CA GLY A 77 -14.05 -2.54 6.48
C GLY A 77 -12.58 -2.80 6.82
N LEU A 78 -11.69 -1.84 6.57
CA LEU A 78 -10.25 -1.98 6.77
C LEU A 78 -9.94 -2.31 8.24
N ARG A 79 -9.17 -3.37 8.50
CA ARG A 79 -8.85 -3.84 9.86
C ARG A 79 -7.41 -3.60 10.25
N SER A 80 -6.50 -3.76 9.30
CA SER A 80 -5.09 -3.39 9.46
C SER A 80 -4.50 -2.98 8.14
N LEU A 81 -3.58 -2.03 8.19
CA LEU A 81 -2.89 -1.52 7.03
C LEU A 81 -1.39 -1.41 7.36
N LEU A 82 -0.57 -1.84 6.42
CA LEU A 82 0.89 -1.82 6.49
C LEU A 82 1.41 -1.10 5.25
N VAL A 83 2.10 0.04 5.44
CA VAL A 83 2.69 0.85 4.36
C VAL A 83 4.20 0.82 4.49
N VAL A 84 4.88 0.38 3.42
CA VAL A 84 6.34 0.37 3.34
C VAL A 84 6.81 1.12 2.11
N ALA A 85 8.00 1.71 2.20
CA ALA A 85 8.58 2.50 1.12
C ALA A 85 9.24 1.62 0.05
N LEU A 86 9.02 1.96 -1.22
CA LEU A 86 9.79 1.43 -2.36
C LEU A 86 11.11 2.19 -2.46
N ARG A 87 12.13 1.74 -1.75
CA ARG A 87 13.36 2.53 -1.54
C ARG A 87 14.61 1.85 -2.13
N PRO A 88 15.11 2.29 -3.29
CA PRO A 88 16.52 2.14 -3.61
C PRO A 88 17.39 3.01 -2.67
N PRO A 89 18.71 2.82 -2.64
CA PRO A 89 19.61 3.73 -1.92
C PRO A 89 19.43 5.19 -2.36
N GLY A 90 19.24 6.09 -1.39
CA GLY A 90 19.26 7.55 -1.61
C GLY A 90 17.95 8.19 -2.11
N ARG A 91 16.88 7.44 -2.38
CA ARG A 91 15.55 8.01 -2.69
C ARG A 91 14.40 7.04 -2.42
N THR A 92 13.22 7.58 -2.12
CA THR A 92 11.97 6.80 -2.14
C THR A 92 11.30 6.96 -3.50
N LEU A 93 10.93 5.85 -4.14
CA LEU A 93 10.24 5.83 -5.43
C LEU A 93 8.72 5.72 -5.29
N GLY A 94 8.21 5.34 -4.12
CA GLY A 94 6.79 5.15 -3.90
C GLY A 94 6.52 4.33 -2.65
N TRP A 95 5.32 3.75 -2.58
CA TRP A 95 4.89 2.90 -1.48
C TRP A 95 4.22 1.61 -1.95
N LEU A 96 4.38 0.58 -1.12
CA LEU A 96 3.60 -0.65 -1.13
C LEU A 96 2.67 -0.60 0.08
N THR A 97 1.37 -0.68 -0.16
CA THR A 97 0.35 -0.71 0.88
C THR A 97 -0.34 -2.06 0.88
N LEU A 98 -0.28 -2.75 2.01
CA LEU A 98 -0.97 -4.01 2.26
C LEU A 98 -2.12 -3.80 3.22
N ILE A 99 -3.22 -4.50 2.97
CA ILE A 99 -4.49 -4.30 3.65
C ILE A 99 -5.05 -5.65 4.07
N HIS A 100 -5.47 -5.74 5.33
CA HIS A 100 -6.49 -6.70 5.75
C HIS A 100 -7.80 -5.99 6.03
N ASP A 101 -8.88 -6.63 5.62
CA ASP A 101 -10.24 -6.16 5.86
C ASP A 101 -11.01 -7.10 6.81
N ASP A 102 -12.27 -6.75 7.07
CA ASP A 102 -13.14 -7.47 7.99
C ASP A 102 -13.51 -8.89 7.54
N THR A 103 -13.27 -9.25 6.27
CA THR A 103 -13.59 -10.57 5.75
C THR A 103 -12.61 -11.64 6.24
N SER A 104 -11.32 -11.31 6.34
CA SER A 104 -10.31 -12.22 6.90
C SER A 104 -10.16 -12.09 8.41
N GLY A 105 -10.43 -10.89 8.95
CA GLY A 105 -10.22 -10.56 10.36
C GLY A 105 -8.74 -10.58 10.80
N ARG A 106 -7.82 -10.72 9.85
CA ARG A 106 -6.37 -10.82 10.10
C ARG A 106 -5.79 -9.45 10.43
N ARG A 107 -4.60 -9.48 11.04
CA ARG A 107 -3.78 -8.30 11.32
C ARG A 107 -2.34 -8.62 10.95
N PHE A 108 -1.64 -7.64 10.42
CA PHE A 108 -0.19 -7.75 10.25
C PHE A 108 0.50 -7.83 11.61
N ASP A 109 1.56 -8.61 11.68
CA ASP A 109 2.49 -8.63 12.80
C ASP A 109 3.88 -8.07 12.43
N ALA A 110 4.83 -8.15 13.35
CA ALA A 110 6.19 -7.66 13.11
C ALA A 110 6.94 -8.46 12.02
N GLY A 111 6.62 -9.75 11.85
CA GLY A 111 7.18 -10.57 10.78
C GLY A 111 6.67 -10.15 9.41
N ASP A 112 5.39 -9.82 9.31
CA ASP A 112 4.79 -9.26 8.10
C ASP A 112 5.40 -7.89 7.75
N ALA A 113 5.61 -7.03 8.75
CA ALA A 113 6.27 -5.73 8.58
C ALA A 113 7.69 -5.87 8.05
N GLN A 114 8.48 -6.79 8.61
CA GLN A 114 9.83 -7.08 8.15
C GLN A 114 9.84 -7.62 6.71
N PHE A 115 8.95 -8.57 6.40
CA PHE A 115 8.80 -9.11 5.05
C PHE A 115 8.45 -8.01 4.05
N ALA A 116 7.51 -7.13 4.39
CA ALA A 116 7.09 -6.04 3.53
C ALA A 116 8.22 -5.03 3.30
N ASP A 117 9.00 -4.64 4.32
CA ASP A 117 10.14 -3.71 4.11
C ASP A 117 11.21 -4.33 3.21
N ASP A 118 11.53 -5.62 3.41
CA ASP A 118 12.47 -6.34 2.54
C ASP A 118 11.98 -6.39 1.08
N LEU A 119 10.68 -6.63 0.89
CA LEU A 119 10.04 -6.61 -0.42
C LEU A 119 10.08 -5.20 -1.04
N GLY A 120 9.74 -4.16 -0.27
CA GLY A 120 9.79 -2.77 -0.70
C GLY A 120 11.18 -2.34 -1.15
N ARG A 121 12.23 -2.78 -0.42
CA ARG A 121 13.63 -2.58 -0.81
C ARG A 121 13.98 -3.25 -2.14
N ARG A 122 13.55 -4.50 -2.33
CA ARG A 122 13.80 -5.26 -3.58
C ARG A 122 13.10 -4.66 -4.78
N ILE A 123 11.82 -4.29 -4.62
CA ILE A 123 11.06 -3.61 -5.66
C ILE A 123 11.70 -2.26 -6.00
N GLY A 124 12.05 -1.47 -4.98
CA GLY A 124 12.73 -0.18 -5.18
C GLY A 124 14.05 -0.31 -5.93
N ALA A 125 14.85 -1.32 -5.60
CA ALA A 125 16.09 -1.61 -6.32
C ALA A 125 15.86 -2.04 -7.79
N ALA A 126 14.81 -2.82 -8.07
CA ALA A 126 14.46 -3.22 -9.42
C ALA A 126 13.96 -2.03 -10.28
N LEU A 127 13.15 -1.13 -9.70
CA LEU A 127 12.64 0.07 -10.37
C LEU A 127 13.73 1.12 -10.64
N ALA A 128 14.81 1.13 -9.86
CA ALA A 128 15.91 2.07 -10.02
C ALA A 128 16.87 1.70 -11.16
N GLN A 129 16.81 0.47 -11.67
CA GLN A 129 17.62 0.03 -12.79
C GLN A 129 16.97 0.49 -14.11
N PRO A 130 17.74 1.09 -15.03
CA PRO A 130 17.28 1.28 -16.40
C PRO A 130 16.99 -0.11 -16.98
N VAL A 131 15.79 -0.30 -17.52
CA VAL A 131 15.52 -1.48 -18.36
C VAL A 131 16.42 -1.33 -19.59
N ALA A 132 17.41 -2.22 -19.70
CA ALA A 132 18.33 -2.29 -20.83
C ALA A 132 17.59 -2.67 -22.12
#